data_AF-A0A3S1ZND7-F1
#
_entry.id   AF-A0A3S1ZND7-F1
#
_cell.length_a   1.000
_cell.length_b   1.000
_cell.length_c   1.000
_cell.angle_alpha   90.00
_cell.angle_beta   90.00
_cell.angle_gamma   90.00
#
_symmetry.space_group_name_H-M   'P 1'
#
loop_
_entity.id
_entity.type
_entity.pdbx_description
1 polymer ?
#
loop_
_entity_poly.entity_id
_entity_poly.type
_entity_poly.pdbx_seq_one_letter_code
_entity_poly.pdbx_strand_id
1 'polypeptide(L)' 'MDMNTLLPIIIQVITGVIGGQAVGAALKTAAMGQLPKILGGAIGGVGGAAILGSLLGGGA' A
#
# COMPACT_ATOMS: atom_id res chain seq x y z
N MET A 1 1.11 -35.85 -20.26
CA MET A 1 1.43 -35.12 -19.03
C MET A 1 1.22 -36.09 -17.88
N ASP A 2 2.31 -36.61 -17.34
CA ASP A 2 2.26 -37.63 -16.29
C ASP A 2 1.95 -36.96 -14.94
N MET A 3 1.23 -37.66 -14.05
CA MET A 3 0.80 -37.13 -12.74
C MET A 3 1.97 -36.57 -11.90
N ASN A 4 3.18 -37.12 -12.09
CA ASN A 4 4.40 -36.68 -11.42
C ASN A 4 4.83 -35.24 -11.78
N THR A 5 4.48 -34.73 -12.96
CA THR A 5 4.77 -33.34 -13.36
C THR A 5 3.65 -32.38 -12.99
N LEU A 6 2.42 -32.87 -12.82
CA LEU A 6 1.26 -32.06 -12.44
C LEU A 6 1.27 -31.73 -10.94
N LEU A 7 1.69 -32.68 -10.11
CA LEU A 7 1.77 -32.53 -8.64
C LEU A 7 2.58 -31.29 -8.19
N PRO A 8 3.84 -31.08 -8.66
CA PRO A 8 4.62 -29.89 -8.27
C PRO A 8 4.02 -28.58 -8.79
N ILE A 9 3.37 -28.58 -9.96
CA ILE A 9 2.68 -27.39 -10.49
C ILE A 9 1.49 -27.02 -9.62
N ILE A 10 0.70 -27.99 -9.18
CA ILE A 10 -0.45 -27.77 -8.28
C ILE A 10 0.03 -27.20 -6.94
N ILE A 11 1.10 -27.75 -6.37
CA ILE A 11 1.68 -27.25 -5.11
C ILE A 11 2.17 -25.81 -5.31
N GLN A 12 2.95 -25.51 -6.35
CA GLN A 12 3.45 -24.16 -6.61
C GLN A 12 2.34 -23.14 -6.78
N VAL A 13 1.25 -23.50 -7.46
CA VAL A 13 0.09 -22.62 -7.65
C VAL A 13 -0.63 -22.40 -6.32
N ILE A 14 -0.90 -23.44 -5.53
CA ILE A 14 -1.59 -23.29 -4.24
C ILE A 14 -0.73 -22.53 -3.23
N THR A 15 0.55 -22.88 -3.09
CA THR A 15 1.48 -22.18 -2.20
C THR A 15 1.71 -20.74 -2.67
N GLY A 16 1.82 -20.50 -3.98
CA GLY A 16 1.92 -19.17 -4.56
C GLY A 16 0.69 -18.31 -4.33
N VAL A 17 -0.51 -18.89 -4.46
CA VAL A 17 -1.78 -18.19 -4.17
C VAL A 17 -1.92 -17.89 -2.68
N ILE A 18 -1.67 -18.87 -1.81
CA ILE A 18 -1.77 -18.67 -0.34
C ILE A 18 -0.74 -17.64 0.13
N GLY A 19 0.52 -17.77 -0.30
CA GLY A 19 1.58 -16.82 0.03
C GLY A 19 1.32 -15.44 -0.54
N GLY A 20 0.92 -15.34 -1.81
CA GLY A 20 0.64 -14.07 -2.48
C GLY A 20 -0.58 -13.34 -1.89
N GLN A 21 -1.63 -14.07 -1.51
CA GLN A 21 -2.79 -13.47 -0.84
C GLN A 21 -2.49 -13.06 0.60
N ALA A 22 -1.72 -13.87 1.36
CA ALA A 22 -1.33 -13.52 2.73
C ALA A 22 -0.39 -12.31 2.77
N VAL A 23 0.64 -12.30 1.91
CA VAL A 23 1.57 -11.16 1.77
C VAL A 23 0.83 -9.94 1.23
N GLY A 24 -0.05 -10.11 0.24
CA GLY A 24 -0.88 -9.04 -0.30
C GLY A 24 -1.85 -8.44 0.73
N ALA A 25 -2.47 -9.26 1.58
CA ALA A 25 -3.36 -8.81 2.64
C ALA A 25 -2.60 -8.13 3.79
N ALA A 26 -1.44 -8.65 4.18
CA ALA A 26 -0.55 -8.04 5.15
C ALA A 26 -0.04 -6.69 4.66
N LEU A 27 0.40 -6.63 3.39
CA LEU A 27 0.84 -5.39 2.74
C LEU A 27 -0.32 -4.42 2.59
N LYS A 28 -1.52 -4.87 2.20
CA LYS A 28 -2.73 -4.05 2.15
C LYS A 28 -3.10 -3.51 3.53
N THR A 29 -2.97 -4.31 4.59
CA THR A 29 -3.24 -3.86 5.96
C THR A 29 -2.22 -2.83 6.43
N ALA A 30 -0.94 -3.09 6.19
CA ALA A 30 0.15 -2.16 6.49
C ALA A 30 0.00 -0.85 5.69
N ALA A 31 -0.31 -0.96 4.41
CA ALA A 31 -0.58 0.16 3.53
C ALA A 31 -1.84 0.91 3.95
N MET A 32 -2.93 0.27 4.36
CA MET A 32 -4.15 0.95 4.82
C MET A 32 -3.95 1.70 6.15
N GLY A 33 -2.93 1.36 6.95
CA GLY A 33 -2.55 2.13 8.13
C GLY A 33 -1.70 3.37 7.82
N GLN A 34 -1.02 3.38 6.66
CA GLN A 34 -0.14 4.46 6.23
C GLN A 34 -0.77 5.32 5.14
N LEU A 35 -1.60 4.77 4.27
CA LEU A 35 -2.20 5.42 3.11
C LEU A 35 -3.08 6.61 3.54
N PRO A 36 -3.97 6.52 4.55
CA PRO A 36 -4.69 7.69 5.05
C PRO A 36 -3.77 8.73 5.69
N LYS A 37 -2.65 8.32 6.30
CA LYS A 37 -1.65 9.24 6.88
C LYS A 37 -0.80 9.90 5.80
N ILE A 38 -0.51 9.21 4.71
CA ILE A 38 0.23 9.72 3.55
C ILE A 38 -0.66 10.66 2.75
N LEU A 39 -1.91 10.29 2.46
CA LEU A 39 -2.88 11.18 1.80
C LEU A 39 -3.28 12.35 2.72
N GLY A 40 -3.58 12.10 3.99
CA GLY A 40 -3.93 13.15 4.95
C GLY A 40 -2.75 14.06 5.28
N GLY A 41 -1.53 13.53 5.36
CA GLY A 41 -0.29 14.30 5.53
C GLY A 41 0.10 15.06 4.27
N ALA A 42 -0.14 14.51 3.08
CA ALA A 42 0.08 15.23 1.82
C ALA A 42 -0.94 16.36 1.62
N ILE A 43 -2.22 16.10 1.86
CA ILE A 43 -3.29 17.10 1.74
C ILE A 43 -3.17 18.16 2.85
N GLY A 44 -2.97 17.73 4.10
CA GLY A 44 -2.78 18.63 5.25
C GLY A 44 -1.44 19.37 5.20
N GLY A 45 -0.40 18.76 4.64
CA GLY A 45 0.90 19.39 4.42
C GLY A 45 0.86 20.44 3.31
N VAL A 46 0.23 20.15 2.17
CA VAL A 46 0.10 21.12 1.07
C VAL A 46 -0.90 22.23 1.42
N GLY A 47 -2.07 21.88 1.99
CA GLY A 47 -3.07 22.85 2.43
C GLY A 47 -2.58 23.69 3.62
N GLY A 48 -1.92 23.06 4.59
CA GLY A 48 -1.30 23.74 5.73
C GLY A 48 -0.15 24.65 5.32
N ALA A 49 0.69 24.23 4.36
CA ALA A 49 1.74 25.08 3.80
C ALA A 49 1.17 26.24 2.98
N ALA A 50 0.07 26.05 2.26
CA ALA A 50 -0.61 27.13 1.54
C ALA A 50 -1.20 28.18 2.49
N ILE A 51 -1.86 27.73 3.58
CA ILE A 51 -2.42 28.62 4.61
C ILE A 51 -1.30 29.31 5.42
N LEU A 52 -0.27 28.56 5.79
CA LEU A 52 0.89 29.12 6.49
C LEU A 52 1.65 30.10 5.59
N GLY A 53 1.76 29.81 4.29
CA GLY A 53 2.32 30.71 3.29
C GLY A 53 1.50 31.98 3.10
N SER A 54 0.16 31.91 3.14
CA SER A 54 -0.69 33.10 3.06
C SER A 54 -0.68 33.93 4.34
N LEU A 55 -0.50 33.32 5.50
CA LEU A 55 -0.35 34.01 6.79
C LEU A 55 1.04 34.62 6.97
N LEU A 56 2.09 33.92 6.53
CA LEU A 56 3.48 34.38 6.66
C LEU A 56 3.89 35.34 5.53
N GLY A 57 3.29 35.21 4.35
CA GLY A 57 3.51 36.09 3.19
C GLY A 57 2.46 37.20 3.01
N GLY A 58 1.38 37.21 3.80
CA GLY A 58 0.36 38.27 3.80
C GLY A 58 0.62 39.40 4.80
N GLY A 59 1.79 39.39 5.46
CA GLY A 59 2.22 40.39 6.44
C GLY A 59 3.46 41.20 6.02
N ALA A 60 3.76 41.25 4.72
CA ALA A 60 4.79 42.12 4.12
C ALA A 60 4.32 42.62 2.75
#